data_AF-A0A8B8BZX1-F1
#
_entry.id   AF-A0A8B8BZX1-F1
#
_cell.length_a   1.000
_cell.length_b   1.000
_cell.length_c   1.000
_cell.angle_alpha   90.00
_cell.angle_beta   90.00
_cell.angle_gamma   90.00
#
_symmetry.space_group_name_H-M   'P 1'
#
loop_
_entity.id
_entity.type
_entity.pdbx_description
1 polymer ?
#
loop_
_entity_poly.entity_id
_entity_poly.type
_entity_poly.pdbx_seq_one_letter_code
_entity_poly.pdbx_strand_id
1 'polypeptide(L)'
;MTLKLWPSKNSFRLMSNSLQPDEKVRVVDAILKVCIQRPNSALLMAHNKLLEKDPALYPLTTSSLKIASIGEVEYSFNADDMFQGEIPSRLVLGLVSSRAYSGDYKKSPFNFQHFDCNFVALYVDGQSLPTKPLQPQYAYRNYLSAYQTLQSIGSDVWIPRYEYPQGYALYVLDVNPHVDFNTKRRGHCRLELRFAKALPESVTLIMYGKFPEMYRIDQSRSVYKQ
;
A
#
# COMPACT_ATOMS: atom_id res chain seq x y z
N MET A 1 -27.47 3.59 -6.94
CA MET A 1 -26.01 3.39 -7.02
C MET A 1 -25.76 1.93 -7.35
N THR A 2 -25.14 1.63 -8.50
CA THR A 2 -24.87 0.25 -8.92
C THR A 2 -23.38 -0.02 -8.73
N LEU A 3 -23.03 -0.82 -7.72
CA LEU A 3 -21.65 -1.22 -7.48
C LEU A 3 -21.34 -2.44 -8.35
N LYS A 4 -20.31 -2.35 -9.19
CA LYS A 4 -19.79 -3.48 -9.97
C LYS A 4 -18.44 -3.90 -9.39
N LEU A 5 -18.31 -5.18 -9.07
CA LEU A 5 -17.06 -5.79 -8.59
C LEU A 5 -16.57 -6.79 -9.63
N TRP A 6 -15.28 -6.72 -9.96
CA TRP A 6 -14.65 -7.61 -10.92
C TRP A 6 -13.71 -8.56 -10.18
N PRO A 7 -13.92 -9.88 -10.25
CA PRO A 7 -12.99 -10.83 -9.64
C PRO A 7 -11.66 -10.85 -10.40
N SER A 8 -10.56 -11.04 -9.68
CA SER A 8 -9.27 -11.36 -10.29
C SER A 8 -9.28 -12.74 -10.94
N LYS A 9 -8.29 -13.03 -11.80
CA LYS A 9 -8.16 -14.32 -12.50
C LYS A 9 -7.99 -15.48 -11.50
N ASN A 10 -8.36 -16.71 -11.88
CA ASN A 10 -8.17 -17.88 -11.03
C ASN A 10 -6.69 -18.11 -10.67
N SER A 11 -5.78 -17.92 -11.63
CA SER A 11 -4.34 -18.06 -11.42
C SER A 11 -3.73 -17.08 -10.41
N PHE A 12 -4.45 -16.01 -10.07
CA PHE A 12 -4.05 -15.10 -8.99
C PHE A 12 -4.60 -15.56 -7.62
N ARG A 13 -5.73 -16.26 -7.61
CA ARG A 13 -6.49 -16.60 -6.40
C ARG A 13 -6.21 -18.01 -5.88
N LEU A 14 -5.77 -18.90 -6.75
CA LEU A 14 -5.56 -20.32 -6.47
C LEU A 14 -4.10 -20.68 -6.68
N MET A 15 -3.58 -21.51 -5.78
CA MET A 15 -2.34 -22.24 -6.00
C MET A 15 -2.66 -23.70 -6.30
N SER A 16 -1.92 -24.29 -7.24
CA SER A 16 -2.01 -25.70 -7.61
C SER A 16 -0.64 -26.22 -8.01
N ASN A 17 -0.43 -27.52 -7.81
CA ASN A 17 0.76 -28.21 -8.32
C ASN A 17 0.72 -28.39 -9.85
N SER A 18 -0.46 -28.26 -10.46
CA SER A 18 -0.65 -28.28 -11.91
C SER A 18 -0.50 -26.87 -12.51
N LEU A 19 0.06 -26.78 -13.72
CA LEU A 19 0.13 -25.53 -14.50
C LEU A 19 -1.24 -25.14 -15.10
N GLN A 20 -2.14 -26.11 -15.24
CA GLN A 20 -3.51 -25.92 -15.74
C GLN A 20 -4.46 -26.74 -14.85
N PRO A 21 -4.79 -26.22 -13.66
CA PRO A 21 -5.85 -26.80 -12.83
C PRO A 21 -7.22 -26.61 -13.48
N ASP A 22 -8.07 -27.62 -13.35
CA ASP A 22 -9.49 -27.55 -13.72
C ASP A 22 -10.32 -26.83 -12.62
N GLU A 23 -9.73 -26.64 -11.44
CA GLU A 23 -10.36 -25.97 -10.32
C GLU A 23 -10.57 -24.47 -10.56
N LYS A 24 -11.75 -23.98 -10.17
CA LYS A 24 -12.12 -22.56 -10.28
C LYS A 24 -12.81 -22.05 -9.03
N VAL A 25 -12.55 -20.79 -8.69
CA VAL A 25 -13.30 -20.08 -7.65
C VAL A 25 -14.63 -19.62 -8.23
N ARG A 26 -15.73 -20.20 -7.75
CA ARG A 26 -17.10 -19.75 -8.05
C ARG A 26 -17.64 -18.96 -6.85
N VAL A 27 -17.94 -17.68 -7.06
CA VAL A 27 -18.71 -16.89 -6.10
C VAL A 27 -20.15 -17.38 -6.16
N VAL A 28 -20.64 -17.99 -5.09
CA VAL A 28 -22.01 -18.53 -5.01
C VAL A 28 -22.99 -17.43 -4.65
N ASP A 29 -22.65 -16.62 -3.65
CA ASP A 29 -23.44 -15.50 -3.18
C ASP A 29 -22.49 -14.40 -2.65
N ALA A 30 -22.93 -13.15 -2.73
CA ALA A 30 -22.18 -11.98 -2.26
C ALA A 30 -23.17 -10.95 -1.69
N ILE A 31 -23.07 -10.68 -0.39
CA ILE A 31 -23.99 -9.78 0.32
C ILE A 31 -23.22 -8.58 0.86
N LEU A 32 -23.64 -7.36 0.51
CA LEU A 32 -23.17 -6.12 1.12
C LEU A 32 -24.14 -5.66 2.20
N LYS A 33 -23.71 -5.70 3.47
CA LYS A 33 -24.49 -5.17 4.61
C LYS A 33 -23.96 -3.77 4.96
N VAL A 34 -24.85 -2.78 4.95
CA VAL A 34 -24.53 -1.40 5.32
C VAL A 34 -25.39 -1.00 6.51
N CYS A 35 -24.75 -0.47 7.56
CA CYS A 35 -25.46 0.09 8.71
C CYS A 35 -25.87 1.53 8.39
N ILE A 36 -27.17 1.81 8.45
CA ILE A 36 -27.71 3.16 8.24
C ILE A 36 -28.12 3.71 9.60
N GLN A 37 -27.53 4.83 9.99
CA GLN A 37 -27.89 5.56 11.21
C GLN A 37 -28.99 6.57 10.90
N ARG A 38 -30.07 6.56 11.71
CA ARG A 38 -31.19 7.51 11.59
C ARG A 38 -31.20 8.43 12.82
N PRO A 39 -30.49 9.56 12.77
CA PRO A 39 -30.48 10.53 13.87
C PRO A 39 -31.86 11.16 14.08
N ASN A 40 -32.08 11.68 15.29
CA ASN A 40 -33.30 12.41 15.66
C ASN A 40 -33.52 13.63 14.73
N SER A 41 -34.78 13.95 14.41
CA SER A 41 -35.17 15.06 13.52
C SER A 41 -34.64 16.42 14.00
N ALA A 42 -34.63 16.67 15.32
CA ALA A 42 -34.09 17.91 15.87
C ALA A 42 -32.58 18.08 15.56
N LEU A 43 -31.82 16.98 15.60
CA LEU A 43 -30.39 16.97 15.28
C LEU A 43 -30.14 17.17 13.79
N LEU A 44 -30.98 16.56 12.94
CA LEU A 44 -30.94 16.77 11.48
C LEU A 44 -31.18 18.24 11.10
N MET A 45 -32.19 18.87 11.71
CA MET A 45 -32.47 20.30 11.50
C MET A 45 -31.30 21.18 11.95
N ALA A 46 -30.72 20.89 13.11
CA ALA A 46 -29.55 21.61 13.61
C ALA A 46 -28.35 21.48 12.65
N HIS A 47 -28.03 20.27 12.17
CA HIS A 47 -26.95 20.07 11.20
C HIS A 47 -27.22 20.73 9.85
N ASN A 48 -28.46 20.73 9.36
CA ASN A 48 -28.81 21.46 8.12
C ASN A 48 -28.53 22.96 8.25
N LYS A 49 -28.89 23.57 9.39
CA LYS A 49 -28.63 24.99 9.68
C LYS A 49 -27.14 25.29 9.87
N LEU A 50 -26.36 24.33 10.37
CA LEU A 50 -24.89 24.48 10.44
C LEU A 50 -24.27 24.43 9.04
N LEU A 51 -24.74 23.53 8.17
CA LEU A 51 -24.26 23.39 6.80
C LEU A 51 -24.57 24.59 5.89
N GLU A 52 -25.56 25.41 6.24
CA GLU A 52 -25.82 26.70 5.60
C GLU A 52 -24.69 27.71 5.84
N LYS A 53 -24.00 27.62 6.99
CA LYS A 53 -22.90 28.53 7.36
C LYS A 53 -21.56 27.99 6.89
N ASP A 54 -21.26 26.77 7.32
CA ASP A 54 -19.96 26.15 7.14
C ASP A 54 -20.13 24.71 6.65
N PRO A 55 -19.35 24.27 5.65
CA PRO A 55 -19.39 22.90 5.21
C PRO A 55 -18.79 21.96 6.26
N ALA A 56 -19.28 20.73 6.31
CA ALA A 56 -18.72 19.72 7.21
C ALA A 56 -17.40 19.17 6.63
N LEU A 57 -16.36 19.17 7.46
CA LEU A 57 -15.03 18.68 7.12
C LEU A 57 -14.80 17.29 7.71
N TYR A 58 -14.39 16.35 6.87
CA TYR A 58 -14.13 14.96 7.22
C TYR A 58 -12.69 14.60 6.84
N PRO A 59 -11.77 14.52 7.82
CA PRO A 59 -10.44 14.01 7.57
C PRO A 59 -10.50 12.50 7.33
N LEU A 60 -9.99 12.06 6.18
CA LEU A 60 -9.95 10.65 5.78
C LEU A 60 -8.55 10.31 5.25
N THR A 61 -8.07 9.11 5.53
CA THR A 61 -6.84 8.61 4.89
C THR A 61 -7.25 7.79 3.68
N THR A 62 -6.87 8.24 2.50
CA THR A 62 -7.02 7.47 1.26
C THR A 62 -5.75 6.66 1.00
N SER A 63 -5.86 5.69 0.10
CA SER A 63 -4.71 4.91 -0.34
C SER A 63 -4.63 4.84 -1.85
N SER A 64 -3.41 4.86 -2.38
CA SER A 64 -3.12 4.72 -3.80
C SER A 64 -2.08 3.63 -4.03
N LEU A 65 -2.31 2.82 -5.06
CA LEU A 65 -1.40 1.75 -5.45
C LEU A 65 -0.69 2.12 -6.75
N LYS A 66 0.63 1.99 -6.76
CA LYS A 66 1.47 2.11 -7.94
C LYS A 66 2.28 0.84 -8.10
N ILE A 67 2.50 0.43 -9.34
CA ILE A 67 3.16 -0.83 -9.67
C ILE A 67 4.27 -0.51 -10.66
N ALA A 68 5.45 -1.08 -10.43
CA ALA A 68 6.58 -0.98 -11.34
C ALA A 68 7.17 -2.38 -11.59
N SER A 69 7.73 -2.58 -12.77
CA SER A 69 8.42 -3.81 -13.14
C SER A 69 9.92 -3.57 -13.12
N ILE A 70 10.67 -4.49 -12.53
CA ILE A 70 12.12 -4.51 -12.51
C ILE A 70 12.56 -5.72 -13.35
N GLY A 71 13.53 -5.49 -14.24
CA GLY A 71 14.10 -6.53 -15.09
C GLY A 71 14.88 -7.57 -14.29
N GLU A 72 15.11 -8.73 -14.90
CA GLU A 72 16.11 -9.67 -14.39
C GLU A 72 17.52 -9.08 -14.49
N VAL A 73 18.47 -9.60 -13.72
CA VAL A 73 19.89 -9.20 -13.71
C VAL A 73 20.15 -7.78 -13.19
N GLU A 74 19.11 -6.99 -12.95
CA GLU A 74 19.21 -5.66 -12.36
C GLU A 74 19.72 -5.70 -10.91
N TYR A 75 20.47 -4.67 -10.53
CA TYR A 75 21.02 -4.47 -9.18
C TYR A 75 20.37 -3.29 -8.46
N SER A 76 19.57 -2.48 -9.15
CA SER A 76 18.93 -1.32 -8.55
C SER A 76 17.65 -0.95 -9.27
N PHE A 77 16.80 -0.18 -8.59
CA PHE A 77 15.61 0.43 -9.15
C PHE A 77 15.45 1.83 -8.58
N ASN A 78 15.17 2.79 -9.45
CA ASN A 78 14.88 4.17 -9.07
C ASN A 78 13.54 4.57 -9.69
N ALA A 79 12.72 5.27 -8.92
CA ALA A 79 11.48 5.84 -9.43
C ALA A 79 11.25 7.23 -8.85
N ASP A 80 11.18 8.19 -9.77
CA ASP A 80 10.86 9.57 -9.48
C ASP A 80 9.36 9.81 -9.61
N ASP A 81 8.85 10.67 -8.74
CA ASP A 81 7.51 11.21 -8.74
C ASP A 81 6.38 10.18 -8.88
N MET A 82 6.47 9.09 -8.12
CA MET A 82 5.58 7.92 -8.27
C MET A 82 4.09 8.23 -8.06
N PHE A 83 3.78 9.30 -7.33
CA PHE A 83 2.42 9.76 -7.03
C PHE A 83 2.12 11.15 -7.59
N GLN A 84 2.84 11.59 -8.64
CA GLN A 84 2.53 12.81 -9.40
C GLN A 84 2.43 14.08 -8.52
N GLY A 85 3.44 14.28 -7.70
CA GLY A 85 3.63 15.42 -6.82
C GLY A 85 2.99 15.28 -5.44
N GLU A 86 2.31 14.16 -5.15
CA GLU A 86 1.75 13.90 -3.82
C GLU A 86 2.74 13.10 -2.96
N ILE A 87 2.98 13.57 -1.74
CA ILE A 87 3.84 12.89 -0.78
C ILE A 87 2.97 11.99 0.12
N PRO A 88 3.17 10.66 0.13
CA PRO A 88 2.44 9.79 1.04
C PRO A 88 2.86 10.04 2.49
N SER A 89 1.94 9.94 3.45
CA SER A 89 2.30 9.92 4.88
C SER A 89 2.99 8.62 5.27
N ARG A 90 2.62 7.53 4.61
CA ARG A 90 3.22 6.19 4.75
C ARG A 90 3.31 5.52 3.39
N LEU A 91 4.47 4.95 3.08
CA LEU A 91 4.71 4.16 1.88
C LEU A 91 5.05 2.72 2.28
N VAL A 92 4.30 1.76 1.77
CA VAL A 92 4.57 0.32 1.93
C VAL A 92 5.06 -0.23 0.60
N LEU A 93 6.18 -0.93 0.65
CA LEU A 93 6.82 -1.53 -0.52
C LEU A 93 6.84 -3.05 -0.37
N GLY A 94 6.43 -3.74 -1.42
CA GLY A 94 6.50 -5.20 -1.51
C GLY A 94 7.03 -5.62 -2.86
N LEU A 95 7.95 -6.59 -2.85
CA LEU A 95 8.51 -7.18 -4.06
C LEU A 95 7.95 -8.59 -4.24
N VAL A 96 7.46 -8.89 -5.43
CA VAL A 96 6.91 -10.20 -5.78
C VAL A 96 7.40 -10.61 -7.16
N SER A 97 7.49 -11.91 -7.45
CA SER A 97 7.79 -12.39 -8.80
C SER A 97 6.75 -11.85 -9.79
N SER A 98 7.17 -11.32 -10.93
CA SER A 98 6.25 -10.82 -11.97
C SER A 98 5.31 -11.91 -12.50
N ARG A 99 5.76 -13.18 -12.47
CA ARG A 99 4.92 -14.35 -12.78
C ARG A 99 3.83 -14.56 -11.73
N ALA A 100 4.18 -14.43 -10.45
CA ALA A 100 3.20 -14.54 -9.36
C ALA A 100 2.14 -13.43 -9.45
N TYR A 101 2.57 -12.20 -9.71
CA TYR A 101 1.68 -11.04 -9.86
C TYR A 101 0.72 -11.17 -11.06
N SER A 102 1.21 -11.62 -12.22
CA SER A 102 0.38 -11.85 -13.41
C SER A 102 -0.52 -13.08 -13.32
N GLY A 103 -0.25 -13.95 -12.34
CA GLY A 103 -1.00 -15.15 -12.01
C GLY A 103 -0.33 -16.40 -12.56
N ASP A 104 0.29 -17.17 -11.67
CA ASP A 104 0.95 -18.45 -11.93
C ASP A 104 0.51 -19.41 -10.82
N TYR A 105 -0.12 -20.53 -11.18
CA TYR A 105 -0.68 -21.45 -10.18
C TYR A 105 0.36 -22.04 -9.23
N LYS A 106 1.66 -22.02 -9.58
CA LYS A 106 2.73 -22.49 -8.70
C LYS A 106 3.32 -21.41 -7.79
N LYS A 107 2.91 -20.15 -7.96
CA LYS A 107 3.45 -19.02 -7.19
C LYS A 107 2.33 -18.22 -6.53
N SER A 108 2.58 -17.71 -5.33
CA SER A 108 1.64 -16.82 -4.63
C SER A 108 1.95 -15.35 -4.92
N PRO A 109 0.97 -14.52 -5.31
CA PRO A 109 1.15 -13.06 -5.40
C PRO A 109 1.27 -12.39 -4.03
N PHE A 110 1.05 -13.13 -2.94
CA PHE A 110 1.20 -12.68 -1.56
C PHE A 110 2.50 -13.15 -0.90
N ASN A 111 3.39 -13.78 -1.67
CA ASN A 111 4.73 -14.14 -1.22
C ASN A 111 5.70 -12.97 -1.46
N PHE A 112 5.77 -12.04 -0.50
CA PHE A 112 6.61 -10.86 -0.55
C PHE A 112 8.07 -11.23 -0.24
N GLN A 113 8.84 -11.44 -1.31
CA GLN A 113 10.22 -11.87 -1.22
C GLN A 113 11.16 -10.67 -1.06
N HIS A 114 12.28 -10.86 -0.37
CA HIS A 114 13.25 -9.80 -0.19
C HIS A 114 14.18 -9.59 -1.41
N PHE A 115 14.34 -10.60 -2.28
CA PHE A 115 15.23 -10.57 -3.45
C PHE A 115 16.65 -10.04 -3.17
N ASP A 116 17.18 -10.33 -1.98
CA ASP A 116 18.44 -9.77 -1.48
C ASP A 116 18.53 -8.22 -1.56
N CYS A 117 17.40 -7.52 -1.48
CA CYS A 117 17.34 -6.06 -1.41
C CYS A 117 18.12 -5.58 -0.18
N ASN A 118 19.14 -4.75 -0.39
CA ASN A 118 20.08 -4.32 0.63
C ASN A 118 20.14 -2.81 0.82
N PHE A 119 19.29 -2.07 0.13
CA PHE A 119 19.15 -0.62 0.27
C PHE A 119 17.71 -0.21 -0.07
N VAL A 120 17.07 0.53 0.84
CA VAL A 120 15.76 1.15 0.63
C VAL A 120 15.79 2.58 1.16
N ALA A 121 15.55 3.56 0.30
CA ALA A 121 15.45 4.97 0.67
C ALA A 121 14.33 5.65 -0.11
N LEU A 122 13.57 6.50 0.57
CA LEU A 122 12.64 7.44 -0.04
C LEU A 122 13.19 8.85 0.17
N TYR A 123 13.46 9.60 -0.88
CA TYR A 123 13.86 11.00 -0.78
C TYR A 123 12.64 11.88 -1.00
N VAL A 124 12.41 12.83 -0.10
CA VAL A 124 11.36 13.85 -0.23
C VAL A 124 12.06 15.21 -0.24
N ASP A 125 11.93 15.93 -1.36
CA ASP A 125 12.56 17.24 -1.58
C ASP A 125 14.08 17.24 -1.25
N GLY A 126 14.76 16.15 -1.64
CA GLY A 126 16.19 15.94 -1.43
C GLY A 126 16.58 15.39 -0.05
N GLN A 127 15.66 15.29 0.90
CA GLN A 127 15.92 14.71 2.22
C GLN A 127 15.56 13.22 2.25
N SER A 128 16.48 12.38 2.74
CA SER A 128 16.25 10.94 2.88
C SER A 128 15.30 10.61 4.03
N LEU A 129 14.35 9.73 3.77
CA LEU A 129 13.40 9.11 4.69
C LEU A 129 13.48 7.58 4.53
N PRO A 130 13.83 6.84 5.60
CA PRO A 130 14.26 7.35 6.91
C PRO A 130 15.56 8.15 6.77
N THR A 131 15.92 8.95 7.79
CA THR A 131 17.17 9.73 7.82
C THR A 131 18.38 8.87 7.48
N LYS A 132 18.35 7.61 7.89
CA LYS A 132 19.26 6.56 7.42
C LYS A 132 18.48 5.58 6.55
N PRO A 133 18.87 5.36 5.29
CA PRO A 133 18.31 4.30 4.45
C PRO A 133 18.31 2.95 5.16
N LEU A 134 17.33 2.10 4.86
CA LEU A 134 17.34 0.73 5.34
C LEU A 134 18.41 -0.05 4.56
N GLN A 135 19.28 -0.74 5.28
CA GLN A 135 20.35 -1.55 4.68
C GLN A 135 20.34 -2.99 5.22
N PRO A 136 19.27 -3.77 5.00
CA PRO A 136 19.21 -5.14 5.48
C PRO A 136 20.23 -6.03 4.74
N GLN A 137 20.80 -6.98 5.47
CA GLN A 137 21.70 -8.00 4.94
C GLN A 137 21.15 -9.38 5.30
N TYR A 138 20.40 -9.96 4.37
CA TYR A 138 19.71 -11.23 4.60
C TYR A 138 20.67 -12.42 4.78
N ALA A 139 21.80 -12.44 4.07
CA ALA A 139 22.84 -13.46 4.21
C ALA A 139 23.39 -13.56 5.65
N TYR A 140 23.56 -12.42 6.33
CA TYR A 140 24.06 -12.34 7.70
C TYR A 140 22.94 -12.27 8.76
N ARG A 141 21.68 -12.50 8.36
CA ARG A 141 20.48 -12.36 9.20
C ARG A 141 20.35 -10.98 9.88
N ASN A 142 20.94 -9.96 9.27
CA ASN A 142 20.92 -8.59 9.75
C ASN A 142 19.85 -7.78 9.00
N TYR A 143 18.57 -8.04 9.32
CA TYR A 143 17.42 -7.37 8.72
C TYR A 143 16.48 -6.77 9.79
N LEU A 144 17.00 -6.54 11.00
CA LEU A 144 16.19 -6.07 12.14
C LEU A 144 15.52 -4.72 11.85
N SER A 145 16.23 -3.77 11.24
CA SER A 145 15.68 -2.46 10.90
C SER A 145 14.51 -2.57 9.92
N ALA A 146 14.65 -3.39 8.88
CA ALA A 146 13.57 -3.66 7.92
C ALA A 146 12.37 -4.32 8.61
N TYR A 147 12.60 -5.35 9.44
CA TYR A 147 11.54 -5.99 10.23
C TYR A 147 10.82 -5.03 11.19
N GLN A 148 11.55 -4.13 11.85
CA GLN A 148 10.98 -3.11 12.71
C GLN A 148 10.04 -2.17 11.95
N THR A 149 10.31 -1.90 10.67
CA THR A 149 9.38 -1.10 9.85
C THR A 149 8.05 -1.81 9.65
N LEU A 150 8.05 -3.11 9.36
CA LEU A 150 6.80 -3.89 9.25
C LEU A 150 5.99 -3.84 10.56
N GLN A 151 6.68 -3.93 11.70
CA GLN A 151 6.06 -3.85 13.03
C GLN A 151 5.49 -2.45 13.35
N SER A 152 5.90 -1.38 12.64
CA SER A 152 5.34 -0.03 12.80
C SER A 152 3.89 0.10 12.28
N ILE A 153 3.40 -0.92 11.56
CA ILE A 153 1.99 -0.96 11.11
C ILE A 153 1.05 -1.06 12.31
N GLY A 154 1.43 -1.78 13.37
CA GLY A 154 0.63 -1.96 14.58
C GLY A 154 0.78 -3.35 15.19
N SER A 155 0.16 -3.54 16.36
CA SER A 155 0.20 -4.78 17.15
C SER A 155 -0.43 -6.00 16.46
N ASP A 156 -1.23 -5.78 15.42
CA ASP A 156 -1.95 -6.86 14.72
C ASP A 156 -1.06 -7.62 13.72
N VAL A 157 0.20 -7.20 13.55
CA VAL A 157 1.16 -7.89 12.68
C VAL A 157 1.83 -9.05 13.44
N TRP A 158 1.15 -10.20 13.45
CA TRP A 158 1.65 -11.46 14.02
C TRP A 158 2.63 -12.20 13.09
N ILE A 159 3.72 -11.54 12.72
CA ILE A 159 4.80 -12.16 11.93
C ILE A 159 6.07 -12.15 12.78
N PRO A 160 6.58 -13.31 13.23
CA PRO A 160 7.80 -13.37 14.00
C PRO A 160 9.01 -13.03 13.12
N ARG A 161 10.07 -12.49 13.73
CA ARG A 161 11.26 -12.03 13.01
C ARG A 161 11.88 -13.08 12.08
N TYR A 162 11.91 -14.35 12.47
CA TYR A 162 12.53 -15.41 11.66
C TYR A 162 11.70 -15.80 10.43
N GLU A 163 10.40 -15.49 10.41
CA GLU A 163 9.52 -15.68 9.25
C GLU A 163 9.56 -14.49 8.29
N TYR A 164 9.93 -13.29 8.76
CA TYR A 164 10.05 -12.09 7.92
C TYR A 164 10.70 -12.32 6.53
N PRO A 165 11.89 -12.96 6.41
CA PRO A 165 12.51 -13.20 5.10
C PRO A 165 11.82 -14.30 4.27
N GLN A 166 10.87 -15.05 4.83
CA GLN A 166 10.22 -16.22 4.21
C GLN A 166 8.92 -15.87 3.47
N GLY A 167 8.87 -14.69 2.85
CA GLY A 167 7.69 -14.24 2.09
C GLY A 167 6.87 -13.12 2.74
N TYR A 168 7.40 -12.51 3.79
CA TYR A 168 6.75 -11.41 4.51
C TYR A 168 7.58 -10.11 4.50
N ALA A 169 8.51 -9.97 3.54
CA ALA A 169 9.45 -8.86 3.47
C ALA A 169 8.81 -7.60 2.88
N LEU A 170 7.97 -6.93 3.68
CA LEU A 170 7.43 -5.61 3.37
C LEU A 170 8.24 -4.52 4.06
N TYR A 171 8.54 -3.46 3.32
CA TYR A 171 9.25 -2.30 3.84
C TYR A 171 8.27 -1.16 4.06
N VAL A 172 8.21 -0.62 5.27
CA VAL A 172 7.27 0.44 5.64
C VAL A 172 8.03 1.72 5.94
N LEU A 173 7.79 2.76 5.14
CA LEU A 173 8.45 4.05 5.29
C LEU A 173 7.43 5.07 5.77
N ASP A 174 7.58 5.50 7.02
CA ASP A 174 6.78 6.57 7.62
C ASP A 174 7.42 7.92 7.32
N VAL A 175 6.75 8.73 6.49
CA VAL A 175 7.20 10.08 6.11
C VAL A 175 6.74 11.11 7.12
N ASN A 176 5.54 10.92 7.67
CA ASN A 176 5.04 11.67 8.80
C ASN A 176 4.23 10.74 9.72
N PRO A 177 4.81 10.25 10.82
CA PRO A 177 4.11 9.37 11.75
C PRO A 177 3.02 10.10 12.55
N HIS A 178 3.09 11.43 12.62
CA HIS A 178 2.04 12.26 13.23
C HIS A 178 1.08 12.73 12.14
N VAL A 179 -0.13 12.18 12.13
CA VAL A 179 -1.14 12.56 11.15
C VAL A 179 -1.70 13.94 11.52
N ASP A 180 -1.02 14.98 11.07
CA ASP A 180 -1.63 16.30 10.96
C ASP A 180 -2.60 16.24 9.80
N PHE A 181 -3.89 16.06 10.09
CA PHE A 181 -4.98 15.99 9.11
C PHE A 181 -5.17 17.28 8.29
N ASN A 182 -4.27 18.25 8.42
CA ASN A 182 -4.44 19.60 7.91
C ASN A 182 -3.71 19.93 6.61
N THR A 183 -2.86 19.06 6.05
CA THR A 183 -2.23 19.42 4.77
C THR A 183 -1.85 18.22 3.92
N LYS A 184 -2.49 18.16 2.75
CA LYS A 184 -1.98 17.43 1.59
C LYS A 184 -0.58 17.95 1.27
N ARG A 185 0.44 17.10 1.42
CA ARG A 185 1.82 17.48 1.15
C ARG A 185 2.13 17.27 -0.33
N ARG A 186 2.67 18.31 -0.95
CA ARG A 186 3.20 18.25 -2.31
C ARG A 186 4.71 18.43 -2.30
N GLY A 187 5.38 17.73 -3.20
CA GLY A 187 6.82 17.81 -3.37
C GLY A 187 7.32 16.66 -4.23
N HIS A 188 8.64 16.59 -4.39
CA HIS A 188 9.27 15.58 -5.22
C HIS A 188 9.66 14.36 -4.38
N CYS A 189 9.06 13.21 -4.70
CA CYS A 189 9.42 11.92 -4.10
C CYS A 189 10.30 11.11 -5.05
N ARG A 190 11.43 10.60 -4.55
CA ARG A 190 12.27 9.63 -5.28
C ARG A 190 12.45 8.37 -4.44
N LEU A 191 12.03 7.23 -4.96
CA LEU A 191 12.31 5.93 -4.37
C LEU A 191 13.60 5.35 -4.95
N GLU A 192 14.45 4.81 -4.10
CA GLU A 192 15.64 4.07 -4.48
C GLU A 192 15.69 2.71 -3.78
N LEU A 193 15.86 1.66 -4.58
CA LEU A 193 16.09 0.29 -4.14
C LEU A 193 17.42 -0.22 -4.73
N ARG A 194 18.17 -0.98 -3.94
CA ARG A 194 19.33 -1.75 -4.44
C ARG A 194 19.28 -3.19 -3.96
N PHE A 195 19.91 -4.07 -4.72
CA PHE A 195 19.97 -5.50 -4.48
C PHE A 195 21.43 -5.95 -4.35
N ALA A 196 21.72 -6.79 -3.35
CA ALA A 196 23.08 -7.32 -3.14
C ALA A 196 23.49 -8.33 -4.22
N LYS A 197 22.52 -8.89 -4.96
CA LYS A 197 22.73 -9.80 -6.09
C LYS A 197 21.84 -9.35 -7.25
N ALA A 198 22.25 -9.71 -8.46
CA ALA A 198 21.42 -9.58 -9.65
C ALA A 198 20.08 -10.30 -9.43
N LEU A 199 18.97 -9.63 -9.80
CA LEU A 199 17.65 -10.23 -9.68
C LEU A 199 17.58 -11.54 -10.51
N PRO A 200 17.16 -12.66 -9.90
CA PRO A 200 17.16 -13.96 -10.57
C PRO A 200 16.01 -14.13 -11.58
N GLU A 201 15.01 -13.26 -11.51
CA GLU A 201 13.86 -13.20 -12.41
C GLU A 201 13.32 -11.76 -12.44
N SER A 202 12.39 -11.47 -13.35
CA SER A 202 11.66 -10.20 -13.30
C SER A 202 10.81 -10.10 -12.02
N VAL A 203 10.89 -8.93 -11.39
CA VAL A 203 10.22 -8.62 -10.12
C VAL A 203 9.23 -7.48 -10.31
N THR A 204 8.04 -7.63 -9.76
CA THR A 204 7.06 -6.57 -9.66
C THR A 204 7.17 -5.91 -8.30
N LEU A 205 7.42 -4.60 -8.30
CA LEU A 205 7.40 -3.75 -7.12
C LEU A 205 5.99 -3.16 -6.95
N ILE A 206 5.38 -3.47 -5.81
CA ILE A 206 4.09 -2.93 -5.38
C ILE A 206 4.35 -1.80 -4.38
N MET A 207 3.75 -0.64 -4.65
CA MET A 207 3.96 0.59 -3.90
C MET A 207 2.60 1.09 -3.42
N TYR A 208 2.34 0.92 -2.14
CA TYR A 208 1.10 1.32 -1.50
C TYR A 208 1.34 2.58 -0.67
N GLY A 209 0.82 3.70 -1.15
CA GLY A 209 0.88 4.99 -0.44
C GLY A 209 -0.41 5.27 0.32
N LYS A 210 -0.30 5.80 1.54
CA LYS A 210 -1.40 6.40 2.29
C LYS A 210 -1.31 7.92 2.26
N PHE A 211 -2.45 8.58 2.07
CA PHE A 211 -2.55 10.03 1.92
C PHE A 211 -3.64 10.57 2.85
N PRO A 212 -3.29 11.38 3.85
CA PRO A 212 -4.27 12.14 4.61
C PRO A 212 -4.93 13.19 3.71
N GLU A 213 -6.25 13.17 3.66
CA GLU A 213 -7.06 14.04 2.83
C GLU A 213 -8.21 14.62 3.65
N MET A 214 -8.74 15.76 3.20
CA MET A 214 -9.91 16.38 3.80
C MET A 214 -11.05 16.39 2.80
N TYR A 215 -12.19 15.84 3.21
CA TYR A 215 -13.41 15.84 2.43
C TYR A 215 -14.37 16.88 2.98
N ARG A 216 -14.96 17.65 2.08
CA ARG A 216 -15.91 18.71 2.41
C ARG A 216 -17.29 18.31 1.91
N ILE A 217 -18.27 18.31 2.81
CA ILE A 217 -19.67 18.12 2.47
C ILE A 217 -20.40 19.46 2.63
N ASP A 218 -20.99 19.95 1.55
CA ASP A 218 -21.72 21.22 1.57
C ASP A 218 -23.21 21.06 1.92
N GLN A 219 -23.93 22.17 1.92
CA GLN A 219 -25.38 22.20 2.14
C GLN A 219 -26.16 21.31 1.16
N SER A 220 -25.71 21.22 -0.09
CA SER A 220 -26.33 20.38 -1.13
C SER A 220 -26.04 18.89 -0.97
N ARG A 221 -25.25 18.52 0.04
CA ARG A 221 -24.72 17.16 0.28
C ARG A 221 -23.76 16.70 -0.82
N SER A 222 -23.20 17.66 -1.56
CA SER A 222 -22.13 17.40 -2.52
C SER A 222 -20.82 17.18 -1.77
N VAL A 223 -20.08 16.15 -2.18
CA VAL A 223 -18.81 15.76 -1.55
C VAL A 223 -17.67 16.24 -2.42
N TYR A 224 -16.77 17.04 -1.85
CA TYR A 224 -15.58 17.56 -2.50
C TYR A 224 -14.33 17.06 -1.79
N LYS A 225 -13.32 16.70 -2.57
CA LYS A 225 -11.97 16.45 -2.08
C LYS A 225 -11.19 17.76 -2.10
N GLN A 226 -10.59 18.12 -0.97
CA GLN A 226 -9.77 19.33 -0.81
C GLN A 226 -8.30 19.08 -1.16
#